data_AF-A0A7X8DPG8-F1
#
_entry.id   AF-A0A7X8DPG8-F1
#
_cell.length_a   1.000
_cell.length_b   1.000
_cell.length_c   1.000
_cell.angle_alpha   90.00
_cell.angle_beta   90.00
_cell.angle_gamma   90.00
#
_symmetry.space_group_name_H-M   'P 1'
#
loop_
_entity.id
_entity.type
_entity.pdbx_description
1 polymer ?
#
loop_
_entity_poly.entity_id
_entity_poly.type
_entity_poly.pdbx_seq_one_letter_code
_entity_poly.pdbx_strand_id
1 'polypeptide(L)'
;MAKQHLIVKEVAIRTLKTNGNDFICITDIAKQKNSLEPKDVVKNWFRLKNTLEYLGLWEQLNNPNFKGVEFDPLLKEAGSNAFTMSPTRWIELTNAIGIVTKSGAGGGTFAKRKTN
;
A
#
# COMPACT_ATOMS: atom_id res chain seq x y z
N MET A 1 12.25 -20.12 3.45
CA MET A 1 12.38 -18.73 3.95
C MET A 1 11.55 -18.58 5.22
N ALA A 2 12.13 -18.08 6.32
CA ALA A 2 11.42 -17.90 7.58
C ALA A 2 10.32 -16.83 7.44
N LYS A 3 9.09 -17.12 7.90
CA LYS A 3 7.98 -16.16 7.94
C LYS A 3 8.23 -15.15 9.06
N GLN A 4 8.62 -13.93 8.72
CA GLN A 4 8.79 -12.86 9.69
C GLN A 4 7.46 -12.18 9.98
N HIS A 5 7.23 -11.85 11.25
CA HIS A 5 6.04 -11.15 11.71
C HIS A 5 6.39 -10.22 12.87
N LEU A 6 5.61 -9.17 13.04
CA LEU A 6 5.66 -8.20 14.13
C LEU A 6 4.37 -8.33 14.93
N ILE A 7 4.45 -8.28 16.26
CA ILE A 7 3.24 -8.26 17.10
C ILE A 7 2.86 -6.81 17.35
N VAL A 8 1.67 -6.41 16.92
CA VAL A 8 1.12 -5.07 17.13
C VAL A 8 -0.24 -5.22 17.80
N LYS A 9 -0.35 -4.74 19.05
CA LYS A 9 -1.58 -4.89 19.86
C LYS A 9 -2.07 -6.35 19.88
N GLU A 10 -1.17 -7.29 20.18
CA GLU A 10 -1.44 -8.74 20.22
C GLU A 10 -1.77 -9.39 18.85
N VAL A 11 -1.79 -8.62 17.75
CA VAL A 11 -2.01 -9.13 16.41
C VAL A 11 -0.68 -9.36 15.69
N ALA A 12 -0.51 -10.55 15.14
CA ALA A 12 0.62 -10.86 14.27
C ALA A 12 0.44 -10.17 12.90
N ILE A 13 1.29 -9.20 12.61
CA ILE A 13 1.40 -8.50 11.34
C ILE A 13 2.54 -9.10 10.54
N ARG A 14 2.24 -9.64 9.35
CA ARG A 14 3.27 -10.23 8.50
C ARG A 14 4.23 -9.16 7.97
N THR A 15 5.50 -9.51 7.86
CA THR A 15 6.51 -8.69 7.18
C THR A 15 7.08 -9.40 5.97
N LEU A 16 7.53 -8.62 5.00
CA LEU A 16 8.18 -9.11 3.79
C LEU A 16 9.50 -8.36 3.61
N LYS A 17 10.58 -9.10 3.36
CA LYS A 17 11.86 -8.52 2.93
C LYS A 17 12.05 -8.81 1.45
N THR A 18 12.23 -7.78 0.64
CA THR A 18 12.46 -7.91 -0.81
C THR A 18 13.45 -6.85 -1.28
N ASN A 19 14.46 -7.25 -2.03
CA ASN A 19 15.51 -6.37 -2.57
C ASN A 19 16.12 -5.43 -1.51
N GLY A 20 16.45 -5.98 -0.34
CA GLY A 20 17.02 -5.22 0.79
C GLY A 20 16.03 -4.32 1.54
N ASN A 21 14.79 -4.19 1.06
CA ASN A 21 13.76 -3.36 1.67
C ASN A 21 12.82 -4.18 2.55
N ASP A 22 12.44 -3.61 3.68
CA ASP A 22 11.44 -4.19 4.59
C ASP A 22 10.05 -3.65 4.28
N PHE A 23 9.04 -4.51 4.34
CA PHE A 23 7.64 -4.17 4.13
C PHE A 23 6.77 -4.77 5.24
N ILE A 24 5.71 -4.07 5.58
CA ILE A 24 4.71 -4.46 6.59
C ILE A 24 3.37 -4.74 5.88
N CYS A 25 2.70 -5.84 6.23
CA CYS A 25 1.40 -6.18 5.67
C CYS A 25 0.30 -5.27 6.21
N ILE A 26 -0.04 -4.23 5.45
CA ILE A 26 -1.13 -3.31 5.83
C ILE A 26 -2.51 -3.97 5.75
N THR A 27 -2.65 -5.08 5.01
CA THR A 27 -3.89 -5.88 5.06
C THR A 27 -4.08 -6.56 6.42
N ASP A 28 -3.01 -6.98 7.10
CA ASP A 28 -3.17 -7.52 8.47
C ASP A 28 -3.55 -6.43 9.46
N ILE A 29 -3.04 -5.21 9.27
CA ILE A 29 -3.46 -4.04 10.04
C ILE A 29 -4.95 -3.75 9.79
N ALA A 30 -5.38 -3.82 8.53
CA ALA A 30 -6.77 -3.59 8.14
C ALA A 30 -7.75 -4.61 8.76
N LYS A 31 -7.31 -5.84 9.06
CA LYS A 31 -8.13 -6.85 9.78
C LYS A 31 -8.57 -6.38 11.16
N GLN A 32 -7.81 -5.49 11.80
CA GLN A 32 -8.20 -4.90 13.09
C GLN A 32 -9.40 -3.94 12.95
N LYS A 33 -9.65 -3.43 11.75
CA LYS A 33 -10.80 -2.57 11.44
C LYS A 33 -11.97 -3.36 10.88
N ASN A 34 -11.71 -4.30 9.98
CA ASN A 34 -12.71 -5.20 9.45
C ASN A 34 -12.03 -6.55 9.13
N SER A 35 -12.34 -7.57 9.93
CA SER A 35 -11.77 -8.91 9.78
C SER A 35 -12.37 -9.69 8.61
N LEU A 36 -13.61 -9.37 8.21
CA LEU A 36 -14.31 -10.01 7.10
C LEU A 36 -13.78 -9.48 5.75
N GLU A 37 -13.66 -8.16 5.60
CA GLU A 37 -13.27 -7.51 4.34
C GLU A 37 -12.05 -6.57 4.48
N PRO A 38 -10.89 -7.08 4.94
CA PRO A 38 -9.71 -6.24 5.17
C PRO A 38 -9.14 -5.65 3.88
N LYS A 39 -9.36 -6.30 2.73
CA LYS A 39 -8.91 -5.79 1.42
C LYS A 39 -9.68 -4.55 1.01
N ASP A 40 -10.97 -4.48 1.31
CA ASP A 40 -11.80 -3.33 0.97
C ASP A 40 -11.50 -2.13 1.88
N VAL A 41 -11.12 -2.37 3.13
CA VAL A 41 -10.56 -1.31 4.00
C VAL A 41 -9.30 -0.70 3.37
N VAL A 42 -8.38 -1.52 2.85
CA VAL A 42 -7.18 -1.01 2.17
C VAL A 42 -7.55 -0.26 0.89
N LYS A 43 -8.48 -0.76 0.06
CA LYS A 43 -8.98 -0.01 -1.11
C LYS A 43 -9.57 1.33 -0.70
N ASN A 44 -10.32 1.39 0.39
CA ASN A 44 -10.90 2.64 0.89
C ASN A 44 -9.83 3.65 1.27
N TRP A 45 -8.70 3.23 1.86
CA TRP A 45 -7.57 4.13 2.09
C TRP A 45 -7.03 4.72 0.80
N PHE A 46 -6.90 3.92 -0.27
CA PHE A 46 -6.44 4.39 -1.58
C PHE A 46 -7.44 5.30 -2.30
N ARG A 47 -8.72 5.35 -1.88
CA ARG A 47 -9.69 6.33 -2.41
C ARG A 47 -9.48 7.73 -1.82
N LEU A 48 -8.86 7.82 -0.65
CA LEU A 48 -8.69 9.08 0.06
C LEU A 48 -7.59 9.91 -0.61
N LYS A 49 -7.93 11.17 -0.91
CA LYS A 49 -6.99 12.12 -1.53
C LYS A 49 -5.71 12.28 -0.70
N ASN A 50 -5.85 12.48 0.60
CA ASN A 50 -4.70 12.63 1.50
C ASN A 50 -3.74 11.42 1.50
N THR A 51 -4.27 10.21 1.31
CA THR A 51 -3.47 8.99 1.24
C THR A 51 -2.68 8.96 -0.07
N LEU A 52 -3.33 9.31 -1.19
CA LEU A 52 -2.64 9.40 -2.48
C LEU A 52 -1.62 10.54 -2.54
N GLU A 53 -1.88 11.68 -1.91
CA GLU A 53 -0.90 12.78 -1.77
C GLU A 53 0.34 12.29 -1.03
N TYR A 54 0.14 11.63 0.12
CA TYR A 54 1.25 11.11 0.91
C TYR A 54 2.06 10.05 0.16
N LEU A 55 1.38 9.09 -0.47
CA LEU A 55 2.04 8.05 -1.27
C LEU A 55 2.79 8.67 -2.46
N GLY A 56 2.16 9.58 -3.20
CA GLY A 56 2.76 10.27 -4.34
C GLY A 56 4.01 11.05 -3.95
N LEU A 57 3.95 11.84 -2.87
CA LEU A 57 5.12 12.56 -2.36
C LEU A 57 6.25 11.60 -1.97
N TRP A 58 5.92 10.50 -1.29
CA TRP A 58 6.91 9.50 -0.92
C TRP A 58 7.56 8.89 -2.17
N GLU A 59 6.79 8.54 -3.19
CA GLU A 59 7.32 7.99 -4.44
C GLU A 59 8.19 9.02 -5.18
N GLN A 60 7.75 10.27 -5.31
CA GLN A 60 8.56 11.34 -5.95
C GLN A 60 9.94 11.49 -5.30
N LEU A 61 10.03 11.31 -3.97
CA LEU A 61 11.29 11.44 -3.24
C LEU A 61 12.17 10.19 -3.30
N ASN A 62 11.60 9.00 -3.52
CA ASN A 62 12.31 7.72 -3.32
C ASN A 62 12.35 6.83 -4.56
N ASN A 63 11.63 7.19 -5.63
CA ASN A 63 11.44 6.37 -6.82
C ASN A 63 11.70 7.21 -8.09
N PRO A 64 12.92 7.11 -8.66
CA PRO A 64 13.27 7.82 -9.89
C PRO A 64 12.40 7.45 -11.10
N ASN A 65 11.75 6.28 -11.07
CA ASN A 65 10.90 5.80 -12.16
C ASN A 65 9.41 6.06 -11.90
N PHE A 66 9.07 6.89 -10.92
CA PHE A 66 7.69 7.25 -10.60
C PHE A 66 7.06 8.04 -11.75
N LYS A 67 5.88 7.60 -12.15
CA LYS A 67 5.10 8.20 -13.24
C LYS A 67 4.25 9.37 -12.73
N GLY A 68 4.93 10.49 -12.47
CA GLY A 68 4.30 11.70 -11.89
C GLY A 68 3.21 12.30 -12.79
N VAL A 69 3.40 12.26 -14.11
CA VAL A 69 2.42 12.79 -15.07
C VAL A 69 1.12 11.97 -15.03
N GLU A 70 1.22 10.65 -14.91
CA GLU A 70 0.09 9.75 -14.77
C GLU A 70 -0.55 9.82 -13.36
N PHE A 71 0.20 10.27 -12.36
CA PHE A 71 -0.30 10.48 -11.00
C PHE A 71 -1.20 11.72 -10.88
N ASP A 72 -0.90 12.82 -11.57
CA ASP A 72 -1.62 14.09 -11.41
C ASP A 72 -3.15 13.97 -11.67
N PRO A 73 -3.62 13.30 -12.74
CA PRO A 73 -5.06 13.07 -12.94
C PRO A 73 -5.69 12.24 -11.82
N LEU A 74 -4.99 11.20 -11.34
CA LEU A 74 -5.47 10.35 -10.24
C LEU A 74 -5.67 11.17 -8.97
N LEU A 75 -4.71 12.05 -8.66
CA LEU A 75 -4.79 12.92 -7.49
C LEU A 75 -5.92 13.95 -7.61
N LYS A 76 -6.18 14.46 -8.81
CA LYS A 76 -7.27 15.40 -9.09
C LYS A 76 -8.65 14.77 -8.88
N GLU A 77 -8.82 13.52 -9.28
CA GLU A 77 -10.08 12.78 -9.14
C GLU A 77 -10.29 12.20 -7.73
N ALA A 78 -9.21 12.00 -6.98
CA ALA A 78 -9.23 11.41 -5.65
C ALA A 78 -10.12 12.18 -4.66
N GLY A 79 -10.80 11.44 -3.79
CA GLY A 79 -11.76 11.99 -2.83
C GLY A 79 -13.16 12.27 -3.39
N SER A 80 -13.38 12.13 -4.70
CA SER A 80 -14.74 12.11 -5.24
C SER A 80 -15.44 10.77 -4.92
N ASN A 81 -16.77 10.77 -4.80
CA ASN A 81 -17.55 9.56 -4.48
C ASN A 81 -17.40 8.46 -5.54
N ALA A 82 -17.18 8.85 -6.79
CA ALA A 82 -17.00 7.92 -7.91
C ALA A 82 -15.57 7.38 -8.03
N PHE A 83 -14.60 8.02 -7.36
CA PHE A 83 -13.21 7.63 -7.48
C PHE A 83 -12.96 6.27 -6.82
N THR A 84 -12.27 5.40 -7.57
CA THR A 84 -11.87 4.09 -7.10
C THR A 84 -10.41 3.82 -7.45
N MET A 85 -9.65 3.40 -6.46
CA MET A 85 -8.24 3.04 -6.63
C MET A 85 -7.95 1.79 -5.79
N SER A 86 -7.34 0.80 -6.43
CA SER A 86 -6.83 -0.37 -5.73
C SER A 86 -5.31 -0.25 -5.59
N PRO A 87 -4.68 -0.89 -4.59
CA PRO A 87 -3.23 -0.90 -4.46
C PRO A 87 -2.50 -1.44 -5.69
N THR A 88 -3.07 -2.46 -6.36
CA THR A 88 -2.50 -3.01 -7.60
C THR A 88 -2.59 -1.99 -8.74
N ARG A 89 -3.75 -1.34 -8.93
CA ARG A 89 -3.93 -0.31 -9.97
C ARG A 89 -3.01 0.89 -9.73
N TRP A 90 -2.81 1.27 -8.47
CA TRP A 90 -1.83 2.30 -8.08
C TRP A 90 -0.44 1.95 -8.57
N ILE A 91 0.07 0.75 -8.25
CA ILE A 91 1.40 0.29 -8.67
C ILE A 91 1.53 0.29 -10.19
N GLU A 92 0.54 -0.24 -10.91
CA GLU A 92 0.57 -0.36 -12.37
C GLU A 92 0.60 1.01 -13.07
N LEU A 93 -0.22 1.96 -12.61
CA LEU A 93 -0.34 3.28 -13.22
C LEU A 93 0.85 4.18 -12.88
N THR A 94 1.34 4.12 -11.64
CA THR A 94 2.35 5.09 -11.16
C THR A 94 3.76 4.52 -11.07
N ASN A 95 3.93 3.23 -11.32
CA ASN A 95 5.18 2.50 -11.12
C ASN A 95 5.70 2.58 -9.66
N ALA A 96 4.78 2.63 -8.70
CA ALA A 96 5.09 2.78 -7.29
C ALA A 96 5.92 1.60 -6.73
N ILE A 97 6.90 1.91 -5.88
CA ILE A 97 7.76 0.91 -5.21
C ILE A 97 7.55 0.87 -3.69
N GLY A 98 6.84 1.84 -3.13
CA GLY A 98 6.51 1.94 -1.71
C GLY A 98 5.38 1.00 -1.30
N ILE A 99 4.63 0.48 -2.27
CA ILE A 99 3.54 -0.49 -2.05
C ILE A 99 3.82 -1.72 -2.91
N VAL A 100 3.62 -2.90 -2.35
CA VAL A 100 3.65 -4.17 -3.09
C VAL A 100 2.41 -4.99 -2.78
N THR A 101 1.88 -5.69 -3.77
CA THR A 101 0.78 -6.62 -3.61
C THR A 101 1.25 -8.05 -3.88
N LYS A 102 0.72 -9.00 -3.11
CA LYS A 102 0.93 -10.43 -3.35
C LYS A 102 -0.40 -11.16 -3.40
N SER A 103 -0.52 -12.05 -4.37
CA SER A 103 -1.63 -12.97 -4.52
C SER A 103 -1.34 -14.32 -3.85
N GLY A 104 -2.38 -15.14 -3.64
CA GLY A 104 -2.25 -16.51 -3.11
C GLY A 104 -2.15 -16.60 -1.58
N ALA A 105 -1.67 -17.75 -1.10
CA ALA A 105 -1.51 -18.01 0.33
C ALA A 105 -0.48 -17.07 0.95
N GLY A 106 -0.90 -16.33 1.99
CA GLY A 106 -0.08 -15.25 2.54
C GLY A 106 -0.07 -13.98 1.68
N GLY A 107 -1.01 -13.84 0.75
CA GLY A 107 -1.23 -12.62 -0.01
C GLY A 107 -1.72 -11.43 0.84
N GLY A 108 -1.72 -10.26 0.23
CA GLY A 108 -2.07 -8.99 0.85
C GLY A 108 -1.34 -7.81 0.21
N THR A 109 -1.64 -6.63 0.71
CA THR A 109 -0.93 -5.40 0.39
C THR A 109 0.10 -5.13 1.48
N PHE A 110 1.30 -4.74 1.08
CA PHE A 110 2.40 -4.43 1.98
C PHE A 110 2.94 -3.04 1.65
N ALA A 111 3.21 -2.26 2.69
CA ALA A 111 3.80 -0.93 2.57
C ALA A 111 5.25 -0.97 3.04
N LYS A 112 6.13 -0.24 2.35
CA LYS A 112 7.54 -0.17 2.66
C LYS A 112 7.72 0.49 4.02
N ARG A 113 8.47 -0.19 4.89
CA ARG A 113 8.89 0.33 6.18
C ARG A 113 10.14 1.17 5.93
N LYS A 114 10.07 2.48 6.20
CA LYS A 114 11.25 3.35 6.15
C LYS A 114 12.33 2.72 7.04
N THR A 115 13.49 2.46 6.44
CA THR A 115 14.71 2.08 7.15
C THR A 115 15.55 3.35 7.20
N ASN A 116 15.82 3.85 8.41
CA ASN A 116 16.78 4.93 8.62
C ASN A 116 18.19 4.39 8.49
#